data_AF-A0A7W1TRB7-F1
#
_entry.id   AF-A0A7W1TRB7-F1
#
_cell.length_a   1.000
_cell.length_b   1.000
_cell.length_c   1.000
_cell.angle_alpha   90.00
_cell.angle_beta   90.00
_cell.angle_gamma   90.00
#
_symmetry.space_group_name_H-M   'P 1'
#
loop_
_entity.id
_entity.type
_entity.pdbx_description
1 polymer ?
#
loop_
_entity_poly.entity_id
_entity_poly.type
_entity_poly.pdbx_seq_one_letter_code
_entity_poly.pdbx_strand_id
1 'polypeptide(L)'
;MDIAALERPHGPGRVWSDSHGERVGAARIAVRVFHLAGGCPVAWTAQSAHLLFNGLWPAYYLLYTHRREAWRSLFGWALVGLVPVVGAIGLLGLYNRLRFASVLATGVEYHQMNPYFVDDFARYGVFNLHYVPKNLFYQYLAYPLPIRPASREGGSLFLLSPVFFAAWWGIWRGRQRWSTSALVGSIGLVAVPILFRTLSCGRPVVLSALAGHATAVGFIKGCWFSL
;
A
#
# COMPACT_ATOMS: atom_id res chain seq x y z
N MET A 1 -16.27 -62.96 13.39
CA MET A 1 -16.26 -61.53 13.00
C MET A 1 -15.05 -61.36 12.10
N ASP A 2 -15.31 -61.24 10.81
CA ASP A 2 -14.34 -61.43 9.74
C ASP A 2 -13.99 -60.08 9.13
N ILE A 3 -12.74 -59.63 9.28
CA ILE A 3 -12.26 -58.28 8.93
C ILE A 3 -11.83 -58.20 7.44
N ALA A 4 -11.95 -59.29 6.69
CA ALA A 4 -11.44 -59.42 5.32
C ALA A 4 -12.35 -58.85 4.20
N ALA A 5 -13.46 -58.17 4.50
CA ALA A 5 -14.48 -57.82 3.50
C ALA A 5 -14.51 -56.34 3.04
N LEU A 6 -13.51 -55.52 3.37
CA LEU A 6 -13.56 -54.06 3.14
C LEU A 6 -12.46 -53.47 2.24
N GLU A 7 -11.69 -54.30 1.52
CA GLU A 7 -10.83 -53.83 0.44
C GLU A 7 -11.51 -54.02 -0.92
N ARG A 8 -12.30 -53.02 -1.35
CA ARG A 8 -12.63 -52.88 -2.77
C ARG A 8 -11.58 -52.02 -3.45
N PRO A 9 -10.96 -52.48 -4.56
CA PRO A 9 -10.02 -51.66 -5.30
C PRO A 9 -10.76 -50.49 -5.95
N HIS A 10 -10.37 -49.27 -5.58
CA HIS A 10 -10.73 -48.06 -6.29
C HIS A 10 -10.18 -48.17 -7.72
N GLY A 11 -11.09 -48.41 -8.67
CA GLY A 11 -10.75 -48.35 -10.09
C GLY A 11 -10.25 -46.95 -10.48
N PRO A 12 -9.40 -46.84 -11.53
CA PRO A 12 -8.93 -45.56 -12.05
C PRO A 12 -10.06 -44.84 -12.80
N GLY A 13 -11.05 -44.38 -12.05
CA GLY A 13 -12.11 -43.49 -12.52
C GLY A 13 -11.52 -42.09 -12.72
N ARG A 14 -11.55 -41.63 -13.97
CA ARG A 14 -11.23 -40.28 -14.44
C ARG A 14 -11.63 -39.16 -13.45
N VAL A 15 -10.70 -38.70 -12.62
CA VAL A 15 -10.79 -37.43 -11.88
C VAL A 15 -9.93 -36.38 -12.59
N TRP A 16 -10.33 -36.03 -13.82
CA TRP A 16 -9.67 -34.98 -14.61
C TRP A 16 -10.73 -34.22 -15.41
N SER A 17 -11.54 -33.37 -14.77
CA SER A 17 -12.34 -32.39 -15.52
C SER A 17 -12.85 -31.14 -14.75
N ASP A 18 -12.68 -31.02 -13.43
CA ASP A 18 -13.23 -29.86 -12.68
C ASP A 18 -12.18 -28.80 -12.25
N SER A 19 -10.89 -29.05 -12.49
CA SER A 19 -9.83 -28.11 -12.09
C SER A 19 -9.79 -26.83 -12.93
N HIS A 20 -10.52 -26.76 -14.05
CA HIS A 20 -10.69 -25.52 -14.81
C HIS A 20 -11.74 -24.60 -14.16
N GLY A 21 -12.87 -25.13 -13.68
CA GLY A 21 -13.94 -24.34 -13.07
C GLY A 21 -13.50 -23.60 -11.80
N GLU A 22 -12.76 -24.28 -10.92
CA GLU A 22 -12.24 -23.69 -9.68
C GLU A 22 -11.21 -22.57 -9.93
N ARG A 23 -10.37 -22.69 -10.97
CA ARG A 23 -9.37 -21.67 -11.30
C ARG A 23 -10.02 -20.37 -11.76
N VAL A 24 -11.11 -20.44 -12.54
CA VAL A 24 -11.85 -19.24 -12.95
C VAL A 24 -12.57 -18.60 -11.75
N GLY A 25 -13.04 -19.41 -10.78
CA GLY A 25 -13.65 -18.92 -9.54
C GLY A 25 -12.67 -18.13 -8.67
N ALA A 26 -11.47 -18.69 -8.44
CA ALA A 26 -10.44 -18.04 -7.64
C ALA A 26 -9.95 -16.71 -8.26
N ALA A 27 -9.77 -16.67 -9.58
CA ALA A 27 -9.36 -15.46 -10.29
C ALA A 27 -10.42 -14.34 -10.17
N ARG A 28 -11.72 -14.69 -10.27
CA ARG A 28 -12.81 -13.71 -10.06
C ARG A 28 -12.84 -13.17 -8.63
N ILE A 29 -12.53 -14.00 -7.63
CA ILE A 29 -12.48 -13.57 -6.23
C ILE A 29 -11.28 -12.64 -6.00
N ALA A 30 -10.09 -12.98 -6.52
CA ALA A 30 -8.90 -12.14 -6.40
C ALA A 30 -9.08 -10.75 -7.05
N VAL A 31 -9.74 -10.71 -8.22
CA VAL A 31 -10.08 -9.44 -8.89
C VAL A 31 -11.09 -8.63 -8.10
N ARG A 32 -12.13 -9.27 -7.53
CA ARG A 32 -13.10 -8.59 -6.65
C ARG A 32 -12.41 -8.04 -5.40
N VAL A 33 -11.51 -8.80 -4.80
CA VAL A 33 -10.71 -8.34 -3.65
C VAL A 33 -9.79 -7.19 -4.04
N PHE A 34 -9.18 -7.20 -5.23
CA PHE A 34 -8.37 -6.09 -5.72
C PHE A 34 -9.19 -4.83 -6.02
N HIS A 35 -10.41 -4.96 -6.55
CA HIS A 35 -11.31 -3.81 -6.73
C HIS A 35 -11.77 -3.23 -5.39
N LEU A 36 -12.07 -4.09 -4.42
CA LEU A 36 -12.51 -3.66 -3.09
C LEU A 36 -11.35 -3.08 -2.27
N ALA A 37 -10.16 -3.67 -2.34
CA ALA A 37 -8.97 -3.24 -1.61
C ALA A 37 -8.21 -2.09 -2.30
N GLY A 38 -8.27 -1.99 -3.63
CA GLY A 38 -7.60 -0.96 -4.43
C GLY A 38 -8.46 0.28 -4.70
N GLY A 39 -9.79 0.14 -4.77
CA GLY A 39 -10.69 1.29 -5.01
C GLY A 39 -10.74 2.29 -3.85
N CYS A 40 -10.67 1.80 -2.61
CA CYS A 40 -10.82 2.64 -1.41
C CYS A 40 -9.57 3.51 -1.09
N PRO A 41 -8.32 3.00 -1.19
CA PRO A 41 -7.14 3.82 -0.97
C PRO A 41 -6.96 4.90 -2.03
N VAL A 42 -7.28 4.61 -3.29
CA VAL A 42 -6.94 5.46 -4.44
C VAL A 42 -7.53 6.87 -4.35
N ALA A 43 -8.79 6.99 -3.91
CA ALA A 43 -9.43 8.30 -3.68
C ALA A 43 -8.76 9.11 -2.55
N TRP A 44 -8.20 8.44 -1.54
CA TRP A 44 -7.44 9.07 -0.45
C TRP A 44 -5.99 9.38 -0.86
N THR A 45 -5.38 8.53 -1.70
CA THR A 45 -3.99 8.68 -2.17
C THR A 45 -3.78 9.81 -3.17
N ALA A 46 -4.83 10.34 -3.79
CA ALA A 46 -4.69 11.40 -4.78
C ALA A 46 -4.03 12.68 -4.20
N GLN A 47 -4.13 12.90 -2.88
CA GLN A 47 -3.44 13.99 -2.18
C GLN A 47 -1.98 13.67 -1.79
N SER A 48 -1.58 12.40 -1.88
CA SER A 48 -0.31 11.87 -1.41
C SER A 48 0.26 10.93 -2.47
N ALA A 49 0.88 11.50 -3.51
CA ALA A 49 1.46 10.75 -4.64
C ALA A 49 2.36 9.56 -4.22
N HIS A 50 2.96 9.63 -3.04
CA HIS A 50 3.78 8.55 -2.49
C HIS A 50 2.99 7.28 -2.11
N LEU A 51 1.68 7.38 -1.84
CA LEU A 51 0.86 6.21 -1.48
C LEU A 51 0.53 5.33 -2.69
N LEU A 52 0.71 5.83 -3.93
CA LEU A 52 0.63 5.01 -5.14
C LEU A 52 1.63 3.85 -5.10
N PHE A 53 2.79 4.07 -4.47
CA PHE A 53 3.81 3.03 -4.32
C PHE A 53 3.41 1.90 -3.37
N ASN A 54 2.41 2.11 -2.50
CA ASN A 54 1.90 1.05 -1.64
C ASN A 54 1.12 -0.02 -2.45
N GLY A 55 0.56 0.37 -3.61
CA GLY A 55 -0.11 -0.53 -4.54
C GLY A 55 0.84 -1.41 -5.38
N LEU A 56 2.15 -1.11 -5.40
CA LEU A 56 3.12 -1.87 -6.20
C LEU A 56 3.26 -3.32 -5.71
N TRP A 57 3.29 -3.54 -4.39
CA TRP A 57 3.44 -4.88 -3.84
C TRP A 57 2.26 -5.82 -4.20
N PRO A 58 0.99 -5.49 -3.96
CA PRO A 58 -0.13 -6.35 -4.35
C PRO A 58 -0.25 -6.49 -5.87
N ALA A 59 0.05 -5.44 -6.65
CA ALA A 59 0.08 -5.53 -8.11
C ALA A 59 1.16 -6.52 -8.60
N TYR A 60 2.37 -6.44 -8.03
CA TYR A 60 3.47 -7.34 -8.35
C TYR A 60 3.15 -8.78 -7.94
N TYR A 61 2.56 -8.98 -6.76
CA TYR A 61 2.14 -10.30 -6.28
C TYR A 61 1.11 -10.95 -7.21
N LEU A 62 0.11 -10.19 -7.65
CA LEU A 62 -0.89 -10.65 -8.61
C LEU A 62 -0.25 -11.03 -9.96
N LEU A 63 0.62 -10.16 -10.48
CA LEU A 63 1.33 -10.39 -11.74
C LEU A 63 2.21 -11.65 -11.66
N TYR A 64 2.92 -11.83 -10.54
CA TYR A 64 3.77 -12.99 -10.33
C TYR A 64 2.97 -14.30 -10.25
N THR A 65 1.84 -14.28 -9.52
CA THR A 65 0.98 -15.46 -9.33
C THR A 65 0.32 -15.90 -10.64
N HIS A 66 -0.10 -14.95 -11.48
CA HIS A 66 -0.81 -15.22 -12.72
C HIS A 66 0.07 -15.10 -13.98
N ARG A 67 1.40 -15.07 -13.84
CA ARG A 67 2.35 -14.92 -14.97
C ARG A 67 2.26 -16.00 -16.06
N ARG A 68 1.59 -17.12 -15.77
CA ARG A 68 1.35 -18.22 -16.71
C ARG A 68 0.06 -18.07 -17.52
N GLU A 69 -0.79 -17.10 -17.18
CA GLU A 69 -1.99 -16.81 -17.95
C GLU A 69 -1.65 -16.05 -19.25
N ALA A 70 -2.58 -16.09 -20.21
CA ALA A 70 -2.42 -15.33 -21.44
C ALA A 70 -2.31 -13.82 -21.14
N TRP A 71 -1.25 -13.19 -21.65
CA TRP A 71 -0.96 -11.75 -21.44
C TRP A 71 -2.16 -10.82 -21.72
N ARG A 72 -3.02 -11.18 -22.68
CA ARG A 72 -4.25 -10.43 -22.99
C ARG A 72 -5.23 -10.35 -21.81
N SER A 73 -5.39 -11.45 -21.06
CA SER A 73 -6.22 -11.51 -19.86
C SER A 73 -5.64 -10.57 -18.79
N LEU A 74 -4.35 -10.72 -18.50
CA LEU A 74 -3.63 -9.90 -17.52
C LEU A 74 -3.75 -8.39 -17.81
N PHE A 75 -3.57 -8.01 -19.07
CA PHE A 75 -3.70 -6.62 -19.51
C PHE A 75 -5.14 -6.10 -19.34
N GLY A 76 -6.14 -6.93 -19.66
CA GLY A 76 -7.55 -6.61 -19.41
C GLY A 76 -7.81 -6.32 -17.94
N TRP A 77 -7.40 -7.20 -17.04
CA TRP A 77 -7.56 -7.01 -15.60
C TRP A 77 -6.82 -5.77 -15.07
N ALA A 78 -5.59 -5.53 -15.55
CA ALA A 78 -4.83 -4.35 -15.20
C ALA A 78 -5.55 -3.05 -15.62
N LEU A 79 -6.14 -3.02 -16.82
CA LEU A 79 -6.94 -1.89 -17.29
C LEU A 79 -8.17 -1.67 -16.41
N VAL A 80 -8.92 -2.72 -16.05
CA VAL A 80 -10.08 -2.57 -15.15
C VAL A 80 -9.62 -2.04 -13.78
N GLY A 81 -8.49 -2.53 -13.26
CA GLY A 81 -7.90 -2.05 -12.01
C GLY A 81 -7.45 -0.59 -12.06
N LEU A 82 -7.11 -0.07 -13.23
CA LEU A 82 -6.68 1.31 -13.47
C LEU A 82 -7.86 2.31 -13.49
N VAL A 83 -9.09 1.84 -13.77
CA VAL A 83 -10.30 2.69 -13.83
C VAL A 83 -10.49 3.58 -12.59
N PRO A 84 -10.49 3.07 -11.34
CA PRO A 84 -10.62 3.92 -10.16
C PRO A 84 -9.46 4.92 -10.00
N VAL A 85 -8.25 4.57 -10.46
CA VAL A 85 -7.08 5.47 -10.42
C VAL A 85 -7.24 6.64 -11.36
N VAL A 86 -7.60 6.37 -12.62
CA VAL A 86 -7.87 7.41 -13.61
C VAL A 86 -9.06 8.27 -13.18
N GLY A 87 -10.12 7.65 -12.64
CA GLY A 87 -11.27 8.37 -12.08
C GLY A 87 -10.88 9.33 -10.96
N ALA A 88 -10.09 8.88 -9.98
CA ALA A 88 -9.62 9.73 -8.89
C ALA A 88 -8.70 10.87 -9.37
N ILE A 89 -7.79 10.59 -10.31
CA ILE A 89 -6.93 11.62 -10.92
C ILE A 89 -7.78 12.64 -11.68
N GLY A 90 -8.79 12.20 -12.44
CA GLY A 90 -9.72 13.07 -13.16
C GLY A 90 -10.54 13.96 -12.22
N LEU A 91 -11.10 13.40 -11.14
CA LEU A 91 -11.81 14.16 -10.12
C LEU A 91 -10.90 15.17 -9.41
N LEU A 92 -9.66 14.78 -9.08
CA LEU A 92 -8.69 15.69 -8.48
C LEU A 92 -8.32 16.83 -9.42
N GLY A 93 -8.08 16.52 -10.70
CA GLY A 93 -7.80 17.52 -11.72
C GLY A 93 -8.95 18.50 -11.92
N LEU A 94 -10.19 18.00 -11.92
CA LEU A 94 -11.40 18.82 -11.96
C LEU A 94 -11.49 19.74 -10.73
N TYR A 95 -11.27 19.19 -9.53
CA TYR A 95 -11.22 19.95 -8.29
C TYR A 95 -10.18 21.08 -8.35
N ASN A 96 -8.95 20.76 -8.78
CA ASN A 96 -7.87 21.74 -8.90
C ASN A 96 -8.21 22.83 -9.92
N ARG A 97 -8.82 22.47 -11.06
CA ARG A 97 -9.27 23.45 -12.06
C ARG A 97 -10.32 24.39 -11.50
N LEU A 98 -11.29 23.88 -10.74
CA LEU A 98 -12.33 24.69 -10.11
C LEU A 98 -11.79 25.60 -9.00
N ARG A 99 -10.80 25.12 -8.23
CA ARG A 99 -10.25 25.85 -7.07
C ARG A 99 -9.13 26.83 -7.43
N PHE A 100 -8.23 26.45 -8.32
CA PHE A 100 -6.97 27.15 -8.61
C PHE A 100 -6.88 27.61 -10.06
N ALA A 101 -7.95 27.46 -10.86
CA ALA A 101 -7.93 27.73 -12.29
C ALA A 101 -6.84 26.95 -13.06
N SER A 102 -6.28 25.87 -12.51
CA SER A 102 -5.29 25.03 -13.18
C SER A 102 -5.43 23.58 -12.73
N VAL A 103 -5.41 22.65 -13.69
CA VAL A 103 -5.53 21.20 -13.42
C VAL A 103 -4.29 20.67 -12.71
N LEU A 104 -3.13 21.21 -13.08
CA LEU A 104 -1.81 20.79 -12.59
C LEU A 104 -1.35 21.61 -11.37
N ALA A 105 -2.11 22.62 -10.95
CA ALA A 105 -1.78 23.36 -9.74
C ALA A 105 -1.81 22.44 -8.53
N THR A 106 -0.70 22.37 -7.83
CA THR A 106 -0.62 21.68 -6.55
C THR A 106 -0.93 22.66 -5.43
N GLY A 107 -1.79 22.29 -4.48
CA GLY A 107 -2.12 23.12 -3.31
C GLY A 107 -0.96 23.40 -2.34
N VAL A 108 0.28 23.15 -2.76
CA VAL A 108 1.52 23.48 -2.07
C VAL A 108 1.77 25.00 -2.14
N GLU A 109 1.42 25.66 -3.25
CA GLU A 109 1.59 27.12 -3.40
C GLU A 109 0.64 27.92 -2.51
N TYR A 110 -0.53 27.36 -2.21
CA TYR A 110 -1.58 28.01 -1.42
C TYR A 110 -1.62 27.50 0.03
N HIS A 111 -0.57 26.85 0.50
CA HIS A 111 -0.56 26.25 1.82
C HIS A 111 -0.32 27.30 2.91
N GLN A 112 -1.22 27.36 3.89
CA GLN A 112 -0.96 28.12 5.11
C GLN A 112 0.05 27.35 5.94
N MET A 113 1.29 27.84 5.93
CA MET A 113 2.39 27.26 6.68
C MET A 113 2.33 27.73 8.14
N ASN A 114 2.55 26.83 9.09
CA ASN A 114 2.69 27.24 10.49
C ASN A 114 3.94 28.15 10.60
N PRO A 115 3.87 29.30 11.30
CA PRO A 115 4.98 30.23 11.48
C PRO A 115 6.29 29.56 11.90
N TYR A 116 6.21 28.49 12.69
CA TYR A 116 7.36 27.70 13.14
C TYR A 116 8.22 27.14 11.99
N PHE A 117 7.66 26.94 10.80
CA PHE A 117 8.35 26.36 9.66
C PHE A 117 8.60 27.33 8.51
N VAL A 118 8.11 28.57 8.61
CA VAL A 118 8.19 29.55 7.51
C VAL A 118 9.65 29.85 7.15
N ASP A 119 10.50 30.03 8.15
CA ASP A 119 11.92 30.36 7.94
C ASP A 119 12.69 29.20 7.29
N ASP A 120 12.48 27.97 7.76
CA ASP A 120 13.09 26.77 7.19
C ASP A 120 12.64 26.56 5.74
N PHE A 121 11.35 26.74 5.47
CA PHE A 121 10.79 26.62 4.12
C PHE A 121 11.32 27.69 3.16
N ALA A 122 11.41 28.94 3.62
CA ALA A 122 11.99 30.03 2.84
C ALA A 122 13.46 29.76 2.50
N ARG A 123 14.21 29.09 3.39
CA ARG A 123 15.63 28.80 3.22
C ARG A 123 15.92 27.56 2.37
N TYR A 124 15.16 26.48 2.57
CA TYR A 124 15.48 25.16 2.03
C TYR A 124 14.48 24.67 0.97
N GLY A 125 13.32 25.32 0.83
CA GLY A 125 12.25 24.92 -0.08
C GLY A 125 11.46 23.70 0.40
N VAL A 126 10.60 23.18 -0.48
CA VAL A 126 9.69 22.04 -0.19
C VAL A 126 10.47 20.73 0.02
N PHE A 127 11.48 20.50 -0.81
CA PHE A 127 12.28 19.27 -0.84
C PHE A 127 13.74 19.60 -0.62
N ASN A 128 14.30 19.15 0.51
CA ASN A 128 15.70 19.38 0.84
C ASN A 128 16.26 18.23 1.67
N LEU A 129 17.53 17.89 1.46
CA LEU A 129 18.23 16.85 2.23
C LEU A 129 18.35 17.23 3.72
N HIS A 130 18.32 18.52 4.05
CA HIS A 130 18.32 19.05 5.41
C HIS A 130 17.24 18.40 6.31
N TYR A 131 16.08 18.05 5.72
CA TYR A 131 14.96 17.49 6.48
C TYR A 131 15.11 16.00 6.76
N VAL A 132 15.94 15.25 6.03
CA VAL A 132 16.06 13.79 6.16
C VAL A 132 16.33 13.34 7.59
N PRO A 133 17.35 13.84 8.32
CA PRO A 133 17.61 13.38 9.68
C PRO A 133 16.47 13.73 10.65
N LYS A 134 15.89 14.94 10.51
CA LYS A 134 14.77 15.41 11.34
C LYS A 134 13.53 14.54 11.09
N ASN A 135 13.15 14.36 9.84
CA ASN A 135 12.02 13.55 9.42
C ASN A 135 12.20 12.09 9.81
N LEU A 136 13.41 11.54 9.65
CA LEU A 136 13.69 10.17 10.04
C LEU A 136 13.46 9.98 11.55
N PHE A 137 13.95 10.90 12.37
CA PHE A 137 13.73 10.87 13.82
C PHE A 137 12.24 10.98 14.16
N TYR A 138 11.55 12.03 13.69
CA TYR A 138 10.16 12.29 14.08
C TYR A 138 9.16 11.28 13.49
N GLN A 139 9.36 10.85 12.24
CA GLN A 139 8.46 9.95 11.56
C GLN A 139 8.55 8.52 12.14
N TYR A 140 9.76 8.06 12.44
CA TYR A 140 10.00 6.64 12.77
C TYR A 140 10.22 6.40 14.26
N LEU A 141 10.91 7.29 14.96
CA LEU A 141 11.41 7.02 16.31
C LEU A 141 10.74 7.84 17.41
N ALA A 142 10.46 9.12 17.18
CA ALA A 142 10.02 10.04 18.22
C ALA A 142 8.63 9.68 18.75
N TYR A 143 8.51 9.37 20.05
CA TYR A 143 7.25 9.03 20.71
C TYR A 143 6.38 10.27 20.95
N PRO A 144 5.05 10.23 20.69
CA PRO A 144 4.20 11.42 20.76
C PRO A 144 3.92 11.88 22.19
N LEU A 145 4.19 11.04 23.20
CA LEU A 145 3.93 11.36 24.60
C LEU A 145 5.22 11.75 25.35
N PRO A 146 5.18 12.80 26.18
CA PRO A 146 4.06 13.73 26.41
C PRO A 146 3.80 14.65 25.20
N ILE A 147 2.56 15.13 25.05
CA ILE A 147 2.17 16.00 23.92
C ILE A 147 2.94 17.33 24.01
N ARG A 148 3.88 17.53 23.08
CA ARG A 148 4.64 18.78 22.91
C ARG A 148 4.34 19.37 21.52
N PRO A 149 4.64 20.65 21.27
CA PRO A 149 4.51 21.23 19.93
C PRO A 149 5.27 20.42 18.87
N ALA A 150 6.49 19.95 19.20
CA ALA A 150 7.30 19.08 18.35
C ALA A 150 6.72 17.67 18.15
N SER A 151 5.87 17.18 19.06
CA SER A 151 5.21 15.87 18.93
C SER A 151 4.17 15.84 17.80
N ARG A 152 3.83 17.00 17.21
CA ARG A 152 2.93 17.09 16.06
C ARG A 152 3.64 16.88 14.72
N GLU A 153 4.97 16.80 14.72
CA GLU A 153 5.77 16.65 13.49
C GLU A 153 5.82 15.22 12.98
N GLY A 154 5.48 14.22 13.80
CA GLY A 154 5.53 12.81 13.41
C GLY A 154 4.73 11.90 14.34
N GLY A 155 4.48 10.68 13.87
CA GLY A 155 3.57 9.72 14.53
C GLY A 155 4.20 8.43 15.04
N SER A 156 5.53 8.33 15.09
CA SER A 156 6.24 7.08 15.48
C SER A 156 5.76 5.84 14.72
N LEU A 157 5.94 5.82 13.40
CA LEU A 157 5.46 4.72 12.56
C LEU A 157 5.92 3.34 13.06
N PHE A 158 7.14 3.19 13.57
CA PHE A 158 7.56 1.90 14.13
C PHE A 158 6.79 1.53 15.40
N LEU A 159 6.57 2.46 16.32
CA LEU A 159 5.87 2.18 17.58
C LEU A 159 4.38 1.89 17.37
N LEU A 160 3.73 2.58 16.44
CA LEU A 160 2.30 2.43 16.20
C LEU A 160 1.96 1.27 15.25
N SER A 161 2.94 0.74 14.52
CA SER A 161 2.70 -0.26 13.49
C SER A 161 3.46 -1.57 13.77
N PRO A 162 2.82 -2.54 14.44
CA PRO A 162 3.39 -3.88 14.61
C PRO A 162 3.72 -4.59 13.28
N VAL A 163 3.14 -4.11 12.16
CA VAL A 163 3.40 -4.62 10.81
C VAL A 163 4.85 -4.43 10.38
N PHE A 164 5.52 -3.32 10.76
CA PHE A 164 6.93 -3.14 10.43
C PHE A 164 7.82 -4.16 11.15
N PHE A 165 7.53 -4.47 12.41
CA PHE A 165 8.23 -5.51 13.15
C PHE A 165 8.00 -6.89 12.54
N ALA A 166 6.77 -7.20 12.12
CA ALA A 166 6.46 -8.45 11.44
C ALA A 166 7.18 -8.57 10.08
N ALA A 167 7.24 -7.49 9.30
CA ALA A 167 7.98 -7.44 8.04
C ALA A 167 9.47 -7.66 8.26
N TRP A 168 10.07 -6.95 9.23
CA TRP A 168 11.47 -7.10 9.60
C TRP A 168 11.80 -8.51 10.11
N TRP A 169 10.93 -9.06 10.96
CA TRP A 169 11.04 -10.42 11.46
C TRP A 169 10.95 -11.46 10.34
N GLY A 170 10.07 -11.23 9.36
CA GLY A 170 9.95 -12.05 8.16
C GLY A 170 11.24 -12.07 7.33
N ILE A 171 11.90 -10.91 7.18
CA ILE A 171 13.23 -10.81 6.54
C ILE A 171 14.25 -11.64 7.33
N TRP A 172 14.26 -11.48 8.66
CA TRP A 172 15.29 -12.07 9.52
C TRP A 172 15.22 -13.61 9.59
N ARG A 173 14.02 -14.19 9.52
CA ARG A 173 13.80 -15.65 9.51
C ARG A 173 14.08 -16.33 8.16
N GLY A 174 14.48 -15.60 7.12
CA GLY A 174 15.05 -16.17 5.89
C GLY A 174 14.12 -16.99 4.99
N ARG A 175 12.80 -17.03 5.25
CA ARG A 175 11.83 -17.73 4.38
C ARG A 175 11.45 -16.87 3.18
N GLN A 176 12.02 -17.25 2.03
CA GLN A 176 11.76 -16.86 0.63
C GLN A 176 11.62 -15.37 0.25
N ARG A 177 12.29 -15.05 -0.87
CA ARG A 177 13.17 -13.88 -1.01
C ARG A 177 12.67 -12.80 -1.96
N TRP A 178 11.45 -12.91 -2.49
CA TRP A 178 10.94 -11.99 -3.52
C TRP A 178 9.76 -11.15 -3.03
N SER A 179 8.76 -11.74 -2.38
CA SER A 179 7.60 -10.97 -1.89
C SER A 179 8.00 -10.02 -0.77
N THR A 180 8.87 -10.47 0.14
CA THR A 180 9.43 -9.64 1.20
C THR A 180 10.29 -8.52 0.64
N SER A 181 11.13 -8.79 -0.38
CA SER A 181 11.92 -7.74 -1.04
C SER A 181 11.05 -6.73 -1.79
N ALA A 182 9.97 -7.17 -2.44
CA ALA A 182 9.01 -6.28 -3.08
C ALA A 182 8.28 -5.41 -2.04
N LEU A 183 7.91 -5.98 -0.88
CA LEU A 183 7.30 -5.26 0.23
C LEU A 183 8.25 -4.20 0.80
N VAL A 184 9.49 -4.59 1.11
CA VAL A 184 10.54 -3.67 1.60
C VAL A 184 10.84 -2.59 0.56
N GLY A 185 10.92 -2.96 -0.72
CA GLY A 185 11.11 -2.04 -1.82
C GLY A 185 9.97 -1.03 -1.93
N SER A 186 8.71 -1.47 -1.82
CA SER A 186 7.57 -0.55 -1.80
C SER A 186 7.58 0.37 -0.58
N ILE A 187 7.90 -0.15 0.60
CA ILE A 187 8.02 0.66 1.82
C ILE A 187 9.12 1.72 1.66
N GLY A 188 10.28 1.34 1.11
CA GLY A 188 11.38 2.24 0.82
C GLY A 188 10.99 3.33 -0.18
N LEU A 189 10.35 2.96 -1.29
CA LEU A 189 9.85 3.90 -2.29
C LEU A 189 8.82 4.89 -1.73
N VAL A 190 7.94 4.44 -0.83
CA VAL A 190 7.01 5.32 -0.10
C VAL A 190 7.76 6.24 0.86
N ALA A 191 8.80 5.73 1.53
CA ALA A 191 9.56 6.46 2.54
C ALA A 191 10.42 7.59 1.96
N VAL A 192 11.02 7.41 0.78
CA VAL A 192 11.88 8.41 0.13
C VAL A 192 11.19 9.79 0.06
N PRO A 193 10.05 9.98 -0.63
CA PRO A 193 9.43 11.30 -0.74
C PRO A 193 8.98 11.86 0.61
N ILE A 194 8.67 11.01 1.60
CA ILE A 194 8.32 11.44 2.97
C ILE A 194 9.56 12.02 3.68
N LEU A 195 10.72 11.39 3.52
CA LEU A 195 11.96 11.83 4.17
C LEU A 195 12.50 13.15 3.59
N PHE A 196 12.32 13.39 2.29
CA PHE A 196 12.81 14.62 1.66
C PHE A 196 11.86 15.81 1.78
N ARG A 197 10.57 15.56 2.03
CA ARG A 197 9.55 16.61 2.11
C ARG A 197 9.55 17.28 3.48
N THR A 198 9.44 18.60 3.50
CA THR A 198 9.20 19.38 4.71
C THR A 198 7.88 18.91 5.39
N LEU A 199 7.96 18.28 6.58
CA LEU A 199 6.81 17.67 7.30
C LEU A 199 5.79 18.68 7.86
N SER A 200 5.97 19.95 7.53
CA SER A 200 5.29 21.10 8.12
C SER A 200 3.86 21.35 7.65
N CYS A 201 3.35 20.56 6.71
CA CYS A 201 1.94 20.54 6.37
C CYS A 201 1.17 19.83 7.49
N GLY A 202 0.68 20.60 8.47
CA GLY A 202 0.01 20.16 9.71
C GLY A 202 -1.27 19.31 9.56
N ARG A 203 -1.23 18.25 8.75
CA ARG A 203 -2.17 17.14 8.80
C ARG A 203 -1.56 16.05 9.69
N PRO A 204 -2.25 15.59 10.73
CA PRO A 204 -1.75 14.52 11.56
C PRO A 204 -1.56 13.26 10.71
N VAL A 205 -0.30 12.86 10.49
CA VAL A 205 0.10 11.63 9.77
C VAL A 205 -0.61 10.40 10.34
N VAL A 206 -0.91 10.43 11.64
CA VAL A 206 -1.63 9.38 12.39
C VAL A 206 -2.95 8.98 11.70
N LEU A 207 -3.72 9.92 11.17
CA LEU A 207 -5.00 9.62 10.51
C LEU A 207 -4.81 8.89 9.17
N SER A 208 -3.73 9.18 8.45
CA SER A 208 -3.41 8.49 7.18
C SER A 208 -2.82 7.10 7.43
N ALA A 209 -2.01 6.97 8.49
CA ALA A 209 -1.42 5.70 8.88
C ALA A 209 -2.47 4.70 9.39
N LEU A 210 -3.47 5.16 10.18
CA LEU A 210 -4.56 4.32 10.68
C LEU A 210 -5.48 3.83 9.56
N ALA A 211 -5.80 4.68 8.57
CA ALA A 211 -6.58 4.28 7.40
C ALA A 211 -5.88 3.19 6.56
N GLY A 212 -4.56 3.29 6.39
CA GLY A 212 -3.75 2.27 5.69
C GLY A 212 -3.62 0.96 6.49
N HIS A 213 -3.65 1.00 7.82
CA HIS A 213 -3.57 -0.19 8.65
C HIS A 213 -4.79 -1.10 8.53
N ALA A 214 -5.99 -0.53 8.50
CA ALA A 214 -7.22 -1.32 8.39
C ALA A 214 -7.25 -2.15 7.09
N THR A 215 -6.73 -1.59 5.98
CA THR A 215 -6.63 -2.28 4.69
C THR A 215 -5.51 -3.32 4.68
N ALA A 216 -4.35 -3.01 5.26
CA ALA A 216 -3.21 -3.93 5.32
C ALA A 216 -3.50 -5.17 6.19
N VAL A 217 -4.16 -5.02 7.34
CA VAL A 217 -4.45 -6.14 8.26
C VAL A 217 -5.43 -7.14 7.63
N GLY A 218 -6.43 -6.68 6.88
CA GLY A 218 -7.34 -7.57 6.15
C GLY A 218 -6.63 -8.38 5.07
N PHE A 219 -5.72 -7.73 4.34
CA PHE A 219 -4.95 -8.38 3.26
C PHE A 219 -3.90 -9.37 3.77
N ILE A 220 -3.19 -9.01 4.86
CA ILE A 220 -2.18 -9.87 5.48
C ILE A 220 -2.82 -11.14 6.02
N LYS A 221 -3.98 -11.07 6.71
CA LYS A 221 -4.68 -12.27 7.19
C LYS A 221 -5.06 -13.23 6.05
N GLY A 222 -5.50 -12.71 4.90
CA GLY A 222 -5.82 -13.54 3.73
C GLY A 222 -4.60 -14.21 3.10
N CYS A 223 -3.48 -13.47 2.98
CA CYS A 223 -2.24 -14.01 2.38
C CYS A 223 -1.49 -14.96 3.31
N TRP A 224 -1.48 -14.70 4.62
CA TRP A 224 -0.78 -15.56 5.59
C TRP A 224 -1.44 -16.92 5.79
N PHE A 225 -2.75 -17.05 5.58
CA PHE A 225 -3.44 -18.34 5.65
C PHE A 225 -3.29 -19.19 4.38
N SER A 226 -2.76 -18.63 3.29
CA SER A 226 -2.55 -19.34 2.02
C SER A 226 -1.08 -19.71 1.74
N LEU A 227 -0.14 -19.32 2.61
CA LEU A 227 1.29 -19.62 2.55
C LEU A 227 1.68 -20.66 3.61
#